data_AF-A0A2V8N696-F1
#
_entry.id   AF-A0A2V8N696-F1
#
_cell.length_a   1.000
_cell.length_b   1.000
_cell.length_c   1.000
_cell.angle_alpha   90.00
_cell.angle_beta   90.00
_cell.angle_gamma   90.00
#
_symmetry.space_group_name_H-M   'P 1'
#
loop_
_entity.id
_entity.type
_entity.pdbx_description
1 polymer ?
#
loop_
_entity_poly.entity_id
_entity_poly.type
_entity_poly.pdbx_seq_one_letter_code
_entity_poly.pdbx_strand_id
1 'polypeptide(L)'
;MPRIEWSSSYLAVFVGILGTTISPYLFFWQAAEEVEEERALGRRTVKERRGATDEELRKSRTDVITGMFFSNFIMYFIILTTAATLNAHGQTNIETAQQAAEALRPLAGHGAYLLFTLGLIGTGMLGVPVLAGSAAYAVAEAESWYGTLEARPRLAPRFYAVVGVSLFVGMALNFAGFNAVKMLFWSAVLNGVLAPPLIVLVVLLTSSRKVMGESANSPLLKWLGWATAAIMTAATVAMIATA
;
A
#
# COMPACT_ATOMS: atom_id res chain seq x y z
N MET A 1 1.43 -12.09 -27.34
CA MET A 1 0.87 -10.73 -27.48
C MET A 1 -0.04 -10.46 -26.30
N PRO A 2 0.05 -9.30 -25.62
CA PRO A 2 -0.91 -8.96 -24.57
C PRO A 2 -2.32 -8.86 -25.18
N ARG A 3 -3.26 -9.68 -24.70
CA ARG A 3 -4.68 -9.56 -25.06
C ARG A 3 -5.29 -8.53 -24.12
N ILE A 4 -5.63 -7.36 -24.65
CA ILE A 4 -6.37 -6.35 -23.90
C ILE A 4 -7.84 -6.74 -24.01
N GLU A 5 -8.41 -7.24 -22.91
CA GLU A 5 -9.83 -7.53 -22.81
C GLU A 5 -10.49 -6.42 -21.99
N TRP A 6 -11.42 -5.69 -22.60
CA TRP A 6 -12.16 -4.61 -21.94
C TRP A 6 -13.32 -5.15 -21.07
N SER A 7 -13.03 -6.18 -20.25
CA SER A 7 -13.99 -6.73 -19.30
C SER A 7 -13.86 -6.02 -17.94
N SER A 8 -14.97 -5.93 -17.20
CA SER A 8 -14.97 -5.36 -15.84
C SER A 8 -13.96 -6.09 -14.93
N SER A 9 -13.87 -7.42 -15.03
CA SER A 9 -12.90 -8.22 -14.28
C SER A 9 -11.44 -7.88 -14.62
N TYR A 10 -11.11 -7.68 -15.90
CA TYR A 10 -9.75 -7.30 -16.32
C TYR A 10 -9.38 -5.91 -15.78
N LEU A 11 -10.30 -4.95 -15.92
CA LEU A 11 -10.09 -3.58 -15.44
C LEU A 11 -10.03 -3.52 -13.91
N ALA A 12 -10.82 -4.33 -13.20
CA ALA A 12 -10.75 -4.44 -11.74
C ALA A 12 -9.39 -5.00 -11.29
N VAL A 13 -8.89 -6.05 -11.94
CA VAL A 13 -7.54 -6.58 -11.65
C VAL A 13 -6.47 -5.53 -11.95
N PHE A 14 -6.59 -4.81 -13.08
CA PHE A 14 -5.65 -3.75 -13.44
C PHE A 14 -5.64 -2.60 -12.42
N VAL A 15 -6.81 -2.09 -12.04
CA VAL A 15 -6.96 -1.06 -10.99
C VAL A 15 -6.45 -1.58 -9.64
N GLY A 16 -6.72 -2.85 -9.31
CA GLY A 16 -6.20 -3.50 -8.10
C GLY A 16 -4.68 -3.52 -8.05
N ILE A 17 -4.00 -3.91 -9.14
CA ILE A 17 -2.53 -3.92 -9.24
C ILE A 17 -1.95 -2.50 -9.08
N LEU A 18 -2.59 -1.51 -9.73
CA LEU A 18 -2.18 -0.11 -9.57
C LEU A 18 -2.40 0.37 -8.13
N GLY A 19 -3.52 0.00 -7.51
CA GLY A 19 -3.87 0.34 -6.13
C GLY A 19 -2.94 -0.27 -5.09
N THR A 20 -2.47 -1.51 -5.29
CA THR A 20 -1.45 -2.10 -4.41
C THR A 20 -0.08 -1.46 -4.57
N THR A 21 0.23 -0.93 -5.76
CA THR A 21 1.52 -0.28 -6.03
C THR A 21 1.56 1.15 -5.50
N ILE A 22 0.47 1.90 -5.69
CA ILE A 22 0.35 3.30 -5.28
C ILE A 22 -0.80 3.40 -4.27
N SER A 23 -0.60 2.78 -3.11
CA SER A 23 -1.62 2.78 -2.08
C SER A 23 -1.74 4.16 -1.42
N PRO A 24 -2.94 4.77 -1.41
CA PRO A 24 -3.28 6.02 -0.73
C PRO A 24 -2.60 6.27 0.62
N TYR A 25 -2.64 5.26 1.48
CA TYR A 25 -2.16 5.38 2.86
C TYR A 25 -0.64 5.57 2.93
N LEU A 26 0.13 5.16 1.91
CA LEU A 26 1.58 5.30 1.90
C LEU A 26 2.00 6.77 1.96
N PHE A 27 1.26 7.68 1.32
CA PHE A 27 1.60 9.11 1.36
C PHE A 27 1.52 9.69 2.78
N PHE A 28 0.50 9.29 3.55
CA PHE A 28 0.33 9.73 4.93
C PHE A 28 1.27 8.98 5.87
N TRP A 29 1.36 7.66 5.72
CA TRP A 29 2.24 6.81 6.54
C TRP A 29 3.69 7.21 6.39
N GLN A 30 4.21 7.36 5.17
CA GLN A 30 5.61 7.75 4.95
C GLN A 30 5.91 9.14 5.52
N ALA A 31 4.99 10.10 5.37
CA ALA A 31 5.17 11.43 5.94
C ALA A 31 5.12 11.42 7.48
N ALA A 32 4.24 10.61 8.08
CA ALA A 32 4.16 10.44 9.52
C ALA A 32 5.38 9.71 10.10
N GLU A 33 5.85 8.67 9.41
CA GLU A 33 7.02 7.90 9.83
C GLU A 33 8.30 8.74 9.77
N GLU A 34 8.50 9.53 8.71
CA GLU A 34 9.63 10.48 8.64
C GLU A 34 9.60 11.47 9.82
N VAL A 35 8.41 11.92 10.22
CA VAL A 35 8.22 12.77 11.39
C VAL A 35 8.62 12.06 12.69
N GLU A 36 8.33 10.77 12.83
CA GLU A 36 8.74 9.98 14.00
C GLU A 36 10.26 9.72 14.00
N GLU A 37 10.87 9.41 12.85
CA GLU A 37 12.33 9.25 12.72
C GLU A 37 13.08 10.54 13.11
N GLU A 38 12.62 11.70 12.63
CA GLU A 38 13.22 12.99 13.00
C GLU A 38 13.08 13.29 14.50
N ARG A 39 11.94 12.93 15.12
CA ARG A 39 11.74 13.05 16.57
C ARG A 39 12.69 12.15 17.34
N ALA A 40 12.94 10.93 16.86
CA ALA A 40 13.90 10.00 17.44
C ALA A 40 15.35 10.54 17.36
N LEU A 41 15.67 11.27 16.29
CA LEU A 41 16.93 12.01 16.12
C LEU A 41 17.02 13.28 16.97
N GLY A 42 15.96 13.63 17.72
CA GLY A 42 15.94 14.76 18.65
C GLY A 42 15.29 16.03 18.11
N ARG A 43 14.81 16.05 16.86
CA ARG A 43 14.12 17.21 16.24
C ARG A 43 12.66 17.26 16.69
N ARG A 44 12.42 17.78 17.90
CA ARG A 44 11.10 17.73 18.54
C ARG A 44 10.16 18.86 18.13
N THR A 45 10.69 19.97 17.63
CA THR A 45 9.88 21.12 17.22
C THR A 45 9.61 21.13 15.71
N VAL A 46 8.58 21.85 15.27
CA VAL A 46 8.29 22.05 13.84
C VAL A 46 9.40 22.87 13.15
N LYS A 47 10.09 23.75 13.88
CA LYS A 47 11.18 24.58 13.32
C LYS A 47 12.43 23.76 13.00
N GLU A 48 12.75 22.78 13.85
CA GLU A 48 13.92 21.90 13.65
C GLU A 48 13.73 20.91 12.50
N ARG A 49 12.48 20.63 12.14
CA ARG A 49 12.08 19.73 11.04
C ARG A 49 11.81 20.46 9.72
N ARG A 50 12.00 21.78 9.68
CA ARG A 50 11.77 22.57 8.46
C ARG A 50 13.02 22.57 7.59
N GLY A 51 12.87 21.99 6.41
CA GLY A 51 13.90 21.97 5.37
C GLY A 51 14.73 20.69 5.44
N ALA A 52 14.45 19.76 4.55
CA ALA A 52 15.26 18.56 4.37
C ALA A 52 16.54 18.93 3.60
N THR A 53 17.67 18.38 4.03
CA THR A 53 18.94 18.48 3.30
C THR A 53 18.92 17.62 2.05
N ASP A 54 19.73 17.98 1.05
CA ASP A 54 19.88 17.17 -0.17
C ASP A 54 20.35 15.73 0.13
N GLU A 55 21.11 15.55 1.21
CA GLU A 55 21.56 14.23 1.65
C GLU A 55 20.40 13.38 2.20
N GLU A 56 19.53 13.95 3.04
CA GLU A 56 18.33 13.29 3.56
C GLU A 56 17.38 12.91 2.42
N LEU A 57 17.14 13.83 1.47
CA LEU A 57 16.33 13.56 0.29
C LEU A 57 16.93 12.46 -0.60
N ARG A 58 18.26 12.44 -0.78
CA ARG A 58 18.94 11.39 -1.56
C ARG A 58 18.86 10.04 -0.86
N LYS A 59 19.00 10.01 0.46
CA LYS A 59 18.89 8.79 1.26
C LYS A 59 17.47 8.22 1.17
N SER A 60 16.45 9.04 1.42
CA SER A 60 15.03 8.67 1.30
C SER A 60 14.70 8.19 -0.11
N ARG A 61 15.18 8.88 -1.16
CA ARG A 61 15.02 8.44 -2.55
C ARG A 61 15.64 7.07 -2.83
N THR A 62 16.82 6.82 -2.29
CA THR A 62 17.52 5.53 -2.50
C THR A 62 16.74 4.41 -1.82
N ASP A 63 16.29 4.63 -0.58
CA ASP A 63 15.48 3.67 0.16
C ASP A 63 14.18 3.34 -0.59
N VAL A 64 13.42 4.36 -1.02
CA VAL A 64 12.18 4.17 -1.77
C VAL A 64 12.42 3.45 -3.11
N ILE A 65 13.47 3.80 -3.86
CA ILE A 65 13.76 3.13 -5.14
C ILE A 65 14.13 1.66 -4.92
N THR A 66 14.99 1.37 -3.95
CA THR A 66 15.40 0.00 -3.65
C THR A 66 14.22 -0.83 -3.16
N GLY A 67 13.40 -0.29 -2.24
CA GLY A 67 12.18 -0.95 -1.77
C GLY A 67 11.18 -1.21 -2.90
N MET A 68 10.94 -0.22 -3.75
CA MET A 68 10.05 -0.36 -4.91
C MET A 68 10.57 -1.39 -5.92
N PHE A 69 11.89 -1.45 -6.14
CA PHE A 69 12.48 -2.46 -7.02
C PHE A 69 12.21 -3.88 -6.52
N PHE A 70 12.51 -4.16 -5.24
CA PHE A 70 12.26 -5.49 -4.66
C PHE A 70 10.77 -5.82 -4.62
N SER A 71 9.91 -4.86 -4.30
CA SER A 71 8.45 -5.04 -4.32
C SER A 71 7.95 -5.47 -5.70
N ASN A 72 8.33 -4.74 -6.75
CA ASN A 72 7.94 -5.06 -8.13
C ASN A 72 8.56 -6.37 -8.62
N PHE A 73 9.80 -6.65 -8.24
CA PHE A 73 10.49 -7.91 -8.57
C PHE A 73 9.75 -9.10 -7.98
N ILE A 74 9.39 -9.05 -6.69
CA ILE A 74 8.62 -10.11 -6.02
C ILE A 74 7.23 -10.24 -6.64
N MET A 75 6.54 -9.13 -6.89
CA MET A 75 5.23 -9.12 -7.56
C MET A 75 5.29 -9.82 -8.92
N TYR A 76 6.31 -9.55 -9.72
CA TYR A 76 6.51 -10.22 -11.00
C TYR A 76 6.63 -11.75 -10.84
N PHE A 77 7.42 -12.24 -9.88
CA PHE A 77 7.52 -13.67 -9.63
C PHE A 77 6.22 -14.29 -9.13
N ILE A 78 5.45 -13.59 -8.29
CA ILE A 78 4.12 -14.06 -7.86
C ILE A 78 3.21 -14.24 -9.08
N ILE A 79 3.14 -13.24 -9.96
CA ILE A 79 2.33 -13.31 -11.19
C ILE A 79 2.82 -14.43 -12.11
N LEU A 80 4.14 -14.53 -12.33
CA LEU A 80 4.73 -15.55 -13.18
C LEU A 80 4.45 -16.96 -12.65
N THR A 81 4.68 -17.20 -11.36
CA THR A 81 4.46 -18.50 -10.73
C THR A 81 2.98 -18.88 -10.77
N THR A 82 2.08 -17.97 -10.38
CA THR A 82 0.62 -18.25 -10.42
C THR A 82 0.12 -18.48 -11.85
N ALA A 83 0.65 -17.77 -12.85
CA ALA A 83 0.34 -18.01 -14.25
C ALA A 83 0.85 -19.38 -14.73
N ALA A 84 2.10 -19.72 -14.45
CA ALA A 84 2.73 -20.97 -14.91
C ALA A 84 2.20 -22.22 -14.19
N THR A 85 1.55 -22.05 -13.03
CA THR A 85 1.06 -23.16 -12.21
C THR A 85 -0.46 -23.19 -12.17
N LEU A 86 -1.10 -22.30 -11.42
CA LEU A 86 -2.56 -22.29 -11.24
C LEU A 86 -3.30 -22.07 -12.56
N ASN A 87 -2.97 -20.98 -13.28
CA ASN A 87 -3.66 -20.64 -14.53
C ASN A 87 -3.46 -21.71 -15.61
N ALA A 88 -2.24 -22.24 -15.74
CA ALA A 88 -1.92 -23.34 -16.65
C ALA A 88 -2.72 -24.63 -16.37
N HIS A 89 -3.11 -24.88 -15.12
CA HIS A 89 -3.95 -26.02 -14.72
C HIS A 89 -5.46 -25.66 -14.67
N GLY A 90 -5.85 -24.50 -15.20
CA GLY A 90 -7.25 -24.06 -15.25
C GLY A 90 -7.81 -23.56 -13.91
N GLN A 91 -7.00 -23.45 -12.86
CA GLN A 91 -7.42 -22.85 -11.59
C GLN A 91 -7.37 -21.31 -11.69
N THR A 92 -8.53 -20.71 -11.95
CA THR A 92 -8.67 -19.25 -12.13
C THR A 92 -9.41 -18.55 -11.00
N ASN A 93 -10.12 -19.31 -10.15
CA ASN A 93 -10.82 -18.76 -8.99
C ASN A 93 -10.14 -19.21 -7.69
N ILE A 94 -9.45 -18.28 -7.04
CA ILE A 94 -8.73 -18.52 -5.78
C ILE A 94 -9.51 -17.89 -4.64
N GLU A 95 -9.99 -18.74 -3.73
CA GLU A 95 -10.84 -18.33 -2.61
C GLU A 95 -10.15 -18.49 -1.25
N THR A 96 -9.02 -19.22 -1.20
CA THR A 96 -8.31 -19.51 0.06
C THR A 96 -6.79 -19.36 -0.09
N ALA A 97 -6.13 -19.09 1.05
CA ALA A 97 -4.67 -19.10 1.15
C ALA A 97 -4.07 -20.47 0.80
N GLN A 98 -4.78 -21.56 1.10
CA GLN A 98 -4.36 -22.91 0.76
C GLN A 98 -4.27 -23.12 -0.75
N GLN A 99 -5.26 -22.65 -1.51
CA GLN A 99 -5.22 -22.68 -2.98
C GLN A 99 -4.10 -21.81 -3.54
N ALA A 100 -3.83 -20.64 -2.93
CA ALA A 100 -2.69 -19.82 -3.32
C ALA A 100 -1.34 -20.54 -3.11
N ALA A 101 -1.21 -21.34 -2.04
CA ALA A 101 -0.01 -22.14 -1.78
C ALA A 101 0.23 -23.24 -2.83
N GLU A 102 -0.83 -23.73 -3.51
CA GLU A 102 -0.68 -24.71 -4.59
C GLU A 102 0.14 -24.17 -5.76
N ALA A 103 0.21 -22.85 -5.94
CA ALA A 103 1.06 -22.23 -6.95
C ALA A 103 2.55 -22.56 -6.76
N LEU A 104 2.99 -22.82 -5.52
CA LEU A 104 4.37 -23.17 -5.21
C LEU A 104 4.64 -24.67 -5.30
N ARG A 105 3.60 -25.51 -5.46
CA ARG A 105 3.72 -26.98 -5.43
C ARG A 105 4.67 -27.52 -6.52
N PRO A 106 4.68 -27.01 -7.77
CA PRO A 106 5.62 -27.47 -8.79
C PRO A 106 7.10 -27.13 -8.49
N LEU A 107 7.34 -26.08 -7.70
CA LEU A 107 8.70 -25.63 -7.36
C LEU A 107 9.22 -26.25 -6.05
N ALA A 108 8.36 -26.39 -5.04
CA ALA A 108 8.74 -26.78 -3.69
C ALA A 108 8.16 -28.14 -3.24
N GLY A 109 7.35 -28.80 -4.08
CA GLY A 109 6.71 -30.08 -3.78
C GLY A 109 5.91 -30.03 -2.48
N HIS A 110 6.18 -30.96 -1.57
CA HIS A 110 5.53 -31.04 -0.26
C HIS A 110 5.88 -29.86 0.67
N GLY A 111 6.99 -29.15 0.41
CA GLY A 111 7.40 -27.97 1.16
C GLY A 111 6.65 -26.69 0.80
N ALA A 112 5.84 -26.70 -0.27
CA ALA A 112 5.12 -25.52 -0.74
C ALA A 112 4.21 -24.90 0.32
N TYR A 113 3.48 -25.72 1.08
CA TYR A 113 2.61 -25.22 2.15
C TYR A 113 3.41 -24.57 3.28
N LEU A 114 4.56 -25.16 3.64
CA LEU A 114 5.42 -24.63 4.70
C LEU A 114 6.05 -23.31 4.27
N LEU A 115 6.59 -23.24 3.06
CA LEU A 115 7.13 -22.00 2.49
C LEU A 115 6.07 -20.90 2.38
N PHE A 116 4.88 -21.23 1.89
CA PHE A 116 3.78 -20.27 1.79
C PHE A 116 3.33 -19.79 3.16
N THR A 117 3.21 -20.68 4.14
CA THR A 117 2.82 -20.34 5.51
C THR A 117 3.86 -19.43 6.17
N LEU A 118 5.15 -19.73 6.04
CA LEU A 118 6.22 -18.88 6.54
C LEU A 118 6.19 -17.50 5.88
N GLY A 119 5.99 -17.45 4.56
CA GLY A 119 5.85 -16.21 3.82
C GLY A 119 4.64 -15.39 4.28
N LEU A 120 3.47 -16.02 4.39
CA LEU A 120 2.21 -15.38 4.80
C LEU A 120 2.28 -14.85 6.23
N ILE A 121 2.84 -15.62 7.16
CA ILE A 121 3.03 -15.17 8.55
C ILE A 121 4.05 -14.03 8.61
N GLY A 122 5.18 -14.16 7.90
CA GLY A 122 6.21 -13.13 7.86
C GLY A 122 5.70 -11.81 7.29
N THR A 123 4.96 -11.84 6.18
CA THR A 123 4.35 -10.63 5.61
C THR A 123 3.26 -10.06 6.51
N GLY A 124 2.47 -10.91 7.19
CA GLY A 124 1.49 -10.47 8.18
C GLY A 124 2.13 -9.76 9.38
N MET A 125 3.22 -10.30 9.92
CA MET A 125 3.94 -9.69 11.05
C MET A 125 4.51 -8.31 10.71
N LEU A 126 4.97 -8.11 9.48
CA LEU A 126 5.47 -6.82 9.00
C LEU A 126 4.35 -5.86 8.58
N GLY A 127 3.29 -6.37 7.95
CA GLY A 127 2.21 -5.57 7.40
C GLY A 127 1.18 -5.10 8.42
N VAL A 128 0.88 -5.90 9.44
CA VAL A 128 -0.14 -5.55 10.46
C VAL A 128 0.21 -4.25 11.20
N PRO A 129 1.44 -4.04 11.71
CA PRO A 129 1.79 -2.78 12.38
C PRO A 129 1.67 -1.56 11.47
N VAL A 130 2.08 -1.69 10.20
CA VAL A 130 2.03 -0.61 9.20
C VAL A 130 0.60 -0.24 8.85
N LEU A 131 -0.23 -1.23 8.53
CA LEU A 131 -1.63 -1.00 8.14
C LEU A 131 -2.48 -0.55 9.34
N ALA A 132 -2.37 -1.20 10.48
CA ALA A 132 -3.12 -0.81 11.67
C ALA A 132 -2.66 0.55 12.21
N GLY A 133 -1.35 0.81 12.17
CA GLY A 133 -0.78 2.10 12.53
C GLY A 133 -1.27 3.21 11.60
N SER A 134 -1.26 3.01 10.28
CA SER A 134 -1.72 4.03 9.32
C SER A 134 -3.19 4.40 9.52
N ALA A 135 -4.05 3.42 9.79
CA ALA A 135 -5.44 3.68 10.14
C ALA A 135 -5.57 4.46 11.45
N ALA A 136 -4.78 4.10 12.47
CA ALA A 136 -4.78 4.79 13.75
C ALA A 136 -4.23 6.23 13.64
N TYR A 137 -3.19 6.46 12.84
CA TYR A 137 -2.66 7.79 12.55
C TYR A 137 -3.70 8.65 11.81
N ALA A 138 -4.36 8.12 10.78
CA ALA A 138 -5.39 8.86 10.06
C ALA A 138 -6.55 9.32 10.97
N VAL A 139 -7.00 8.44 11.88
CA VAL A 139 -8.05 8.79 12.86
C VAL A 139 -7.53 9.79 13.90
N ALA A 140 -6.31 9.59 14.41
CA ALA A 140 -5.72 10.49 15.39
C ALA A 140 -5.50 11.89 14.80
N GLU A 141 -5.06 12.02 13.55
CA GLU A 141 -4.92 13.31 12.87
C GLU A 141 -6.27 13.98 12.61
N ALA A 142 -7.28 13.22 12.14
CA ALA A 142 -8.62 13.75 11.91
C ALA A 142 -9.26 14.33 13.18
N GLU A 143 -9.04 13.67 14.32
CA GLU A 143 -9.56 14.08 15.63
C GLU A 143 -8.59 14.97 16.42
N SER A 144 -7.42 15.31 15.84
CA SER A 144 -6.35 16.10 16.47
C SER A 144 -5.85 15.53 17.81
N TRP A 145 -5.77 14.21 17.93
CA TRP A 145 -5.24 13.52 19.11
C TRP A 145 -3.76 13.18 18.95
N TYR A 146 -3.03 13.18 20.07
CA TYR A 146 -1.68 12.63 20.10
C TYR A 146 -1.73 11.10 20.04
N GLY A 147 -1.11 10.51 19.02
CA GLY A 147 -0.96 9.07 18.87
C GLY A 147 0.34 8.76 18.12
N THR A 148 1.12 7.84 18.65
CA THR A 148 2.31 7.27 18.00
C THR A 148 2.39 5.79 18.32
N LEU A 149 2.87 5.00 17.37
CA LEU A 149 3.08 3.57 17.52
C LEU A 149 4.23 3.26 18.51
N GLU A 150 5.14 4.22 18.74
CA GLU A 150 6.24 4.10 19.70
C GLU A 150 5.81 4.38 21.15
N ALA A 151 4.66 5.01 21.35
CA ALA A 151 4.17 5.32 22.68
C ALA A 151 3.73 4.03 23.39
N ARG A 152 4.00 3.95 24.70
CA ARG A 152 3.48 2.82 25.50
C ARG A 152 1.94 2.79 25.37
N PRO A 153 1.30 1.60 25.32
CA PRO A 153 -0.16 1.50 25.22
C PRO A 153 -0.95 2.28 26.28
N ARG A 154 -0.35 2.48 27.46
CA ARG A 154 -0.93 3.29 28.54
C ARG A 154 -0.88 4.81 28.29
N LEU A 155 0.03 5.29 27.44
CA LEU A 155 0.22 6.71 27.10
C LEU A 155 -0.61 7.14 25.89
N ALA A 156 -0.99 6.21 25.01
CA ALA A 156 -1.84 6.48 23.84
C ALA A 156 -3.04 5.50 23.77
N PRO A 157 -3.91 5.44 24.80
CA PRO A 157 -4.98 4.43 24.89
C PRO A 157 -5.98 4.54 23.74
N ARG A 158 -6.26 5.75 23.24
CA ARG A 158 -7.15 5.97 22.10
C ARG A 158 -6.57 5.44 20.78
N PHE A 159 -5.26 5.61 20.56
CA PHE A 159 -4.57 5.10 19.37
C PHE A 159 -4.59 3.57 19.33
N TYR A 160 -4.23 2.91 20.43
CA TYR A 160 -4.28 1.46 20.52
C TYR A 160 -5.70 0.90 20.54
N ALA A 161 -6.70 1.67 21.01
CA ALA A 161 -8.10 1.30 20.89
C ALA A 161 -8.54 1.24 19.41
N VAL A 162 -8.14 2.21 18.58
CA VAL A 162 -8.41 2.17 17.13
C VAL A 162 -7.78 0.93 16.52
N VAL A 163 -6.49 0.66 16.78
CA VAL A 163 -5.79 -0.55 16.32
C VAL A 163 -6.54 -1.83 16.72
N GLY A 164 -6.89 -1.95 18.01
CA GLY A 164 -7.59 -3.12 18.53
C GLY A 164 -8.97 -3.33 17.93
N VAL A 165 -9.75 -2.25 17.77
CA VAL A 165 -11.08 -2.29 17.14
C VAL A 165 -10.96 -2.67 15.66
N SER A 166 -10.02 -2.09 14.92
CA SER A 166 -9.80 -2.41 13.51
C SER A 166 -9.46 -3.89 13.32
N LEU A 167 -8.56 -4.43 14.15
CA LEU A 167 -8.21 -5.86 14.13
C LEU A 167 -9.41 -6.75 14.48
N PHE A 168 -10.16 -6.38 15.52
CA PHE A 168 -11.35 -7.12 15.92
C PHE A 168 -12.42 -7.14 14.83
N VAL A 169 -12.68 -6.00 14.18
CA VAL A 169 -13.63 -5.90 13.08
C VAL A 169 -13.18 -6.75 11.89
N GLY A 170 -11.90 -6.68 11.50
CA GLY A 170 -11.36 -7.51 10.43
C GLY A 170 -11.52 -9.02 10.72
N MET A 171 -11.23 -9.42 11.96
CA MET A 171 -11.41 -10.81 12.41
C MET A 171 -12.89 -11.21 12.44
N ALA A 172 -13.77 -10.36 12.95
CA ALA A 172 -15.21 -10.63 13.02
C ALA A 172 -15.83 -10.78 11.63
N LEU A 173 -15.42 -9.96 10.64
CA LEU A 173 -15.84 -10.11 9.26
C LEU A 173 -15.40 -11.46 8.66
N ASN A 174 -14.19 -11.92 8.98
CA ASN A 174 -13.76 -13.24 8.55
C ASN A 174 -14.63 -14.37 9.15
N PHE A 175 -14.93 -14.29 10.45
CA PHE A 175 -15.82 -15.26 11.12
C PHE A 175 -17.29 -15.18 10.67
N ALA A 176 -17.73 -14.02 10.18
CA ALA A 176 -19.07 -13.85 9.60
C ALA A 176 -19.22 -14.48 8.20
N GLY A 177 -18.19 -15.18 7.70
CA GLY A 177 -18.22 -15.89 6.44
C GLY A 177 -17.82 -15.06 5.22
N PHE A 178 -17.34 -13.83 5.41
CA PHE A 178 -16.79 -13.04 4.31
C PHE A 178 -15.45 -13.63 3.86
N ASN A 179 -15.31 -13.84 2.55
CA ASN A 179 -14.10 -14.40 1.97
C ASN A 179 -12.95 -13.37 2.07
N ALA A 180 -11.93 -13.69 2.87
CA ALA A 180 -10.78 -12.81 3.10
C ALA A 180 -9.99 -12.49 1.82
N VAL A 181 -9.88 -13.44 0.88
CA VAL A 181 -9.19 -13.22 -0.40
C VAL A 181 -9.95 -12.20 -1.26
N LYS A 182 -11.28 -12.31 -1.33
CA LYS A 182 -12.12 -11.34 -2.04
C LYS A 182 -12.08 -9.96 -1.36
N MET A 183 -12.09 -9.90 -0.03
CA MET A 183 -11.94 -8.64 0.71
C MET A 183 -10.59 -7.99 0.45
N LEU A 184 -9.50 -8.76 0.47
CA LEU A 184 -8.15 -8.28 0.15
C LEU A 184 -8.10 -7.72 -1.27
N PHE A 185 -8.69 -8.43 -2.23
CA PHE A 185 -8.78 -7.99 -3.63
C PHE A 185 -9.57 -6.68 -3.76
N TRP A 186 -10.78 -6.60 -3.20
CA TRP A 186 -11.59 -5.38 -3.28
C TRP A 186 -10.97 -4.21 -2.52
N SER A 187 -10.25 -4.46 -1.42
CA SER A 187 -9.46 -3.43 -0.73
C SER A 187 -8.37 -2.85 -1.65
N ALA A 188 -7.71 -3.69 -2.44
CA ALA A 188 -6.73 -3.24 -3.42
C ALA A 188 -7.36 -2.39 -4.54
N VAL A 189 -8.52 -2.82 -5.04
CA VAL A 189 -9.28 -2.05 -6.04
C VAL A 189 -9.70 -0.69 -5.48
N LEU A 190 -10.23 -0.65 -4.25
CA LEU A 190 -10.59 0.60 -3.56
C LEU A 190 -9.38 1.52 -3.40
N ASN A 191 -8.21 1.00 -3.05
CA ASN A 191 -6.97 1.78 -3.02
C ASN A 191 -6.65 2.39 -4.40
N GLY A 192 -6.84 1.62 -5.48
CA GLY A 192 -6.67 2.11 -6.85
C GLY A 192 -7.64 3.23 -7.24
N VAL A 193 -8.89 3.14 -6.78
CA VAL A 193 -9.93 4.18 -6.99
C VAL A 193 -9.64 5.45 -6.18
N LEU A 194 -9.08 5.30 -4.97
CA LEU A 194 -8.79 6.42 -4.06
C LEU A 194 -7.44 7.11 -4.33
N ALA A 195 -6.52 6.45 -5.06
CA ALA A 195 -5.20 7.01 -5.33
C ALA A 195 -5.20 8.28 -6.21
N PRO A 196 -5.99 8.41 -7.31
CA PRO A 196 -5.98 9.60 -8.15
C PRO A 196 -6.17 10.94 -7.41
N PRO A 197 -7.21 11.15 -6.58
CA PRO A 197 -7.40 12.42 -5.89
C PRO A 197 -6.23 12.75 -4.95
N LEU A 198 -5.64 11.74 -4.31
CA LEU A 198 -4.50 11.92 -3.42
C LEU A 198 -3.23 12.26 -4.19
N ILE A 199 -2.98 11.62 -5.33
CA ILE A 199 -1.85 11.95 -6.20
C ILE A 199 -1.98 13.40 -6.68
N VAL A 200 -3.19 13.83 -7.09
CA VAL A 200 -3.44 15.22 -7.48
C VAL A 200 -3.11 16.17 -6.33
N LEU A 201 -3.57 15.88 -5.12
CA LEU A 201 -3.28 16.70 -3.94
C LEU A 201 -1.76 16.79 -3.68
N VAL A 202 -1.06 15.65 -3.69
CA VAL A 202 0.39 15.59 -3.48
C VAL A 202 1.13 16.37 -4.56
N VAL A 203 0.75 16.21 -5.84
CA VAL A 203 1.38 16.95 -6.95
C VAL A 203 1.15 18.45 -6.82
N LEU A 204 -0.04 18.88 -6.41
CA LEU A 204 -0.33 20.31 -6.17
C LEU A 204 0.50 20.87 -5.01
N LEU A 205 0.59 20.15 -3.89
CA LEU A 205 1.37 20.54 -2.71
C LEU A 205 2.87 20.62 -3.03
N THR A 206 3.41 19.57 -3.65
CA THR A 206 4.83 19.45 -4.01
C THR A 206 5.26 20.40 -5.14
N SER A 207 4.32 20.84 -5.97
CA SER A 207 4.58 21.85 -7.02
C SER A 207 4.50 23.29 -6.50
N SER A 208 3.99 23.53 -5.29
CA SER A 208 3.80 24.86 -4.75
C SER A 208 5.07 25.38 -4.09
N ARG A 209 5.68 26.43 -4.66
CA ARG A 209 6.82 27.14 -4.03
C ARG A 209 6.46 27.74 -2.66
N LYS A 210 5.18 27.99 -2.39
CA LYS A 210 4.73 28.50 -1.08
C LYS A 210 4.90 27.44 0.03
N VAL A 211 4.79 26.15 -0.33
CA VAL A 211 4.90 25.03 0.62
C VAL A 211 6.32 24.44 0.59
N MET A 212 6.87 24.22 -0.61
CA MET A 212 8.16 23.53 -0.81
C MET A 212 9.37 24.46 -0.95
N GLY A 213 9.18 25.77 -1.10
CA GLY A 213 10.29 26.71 -1.29
C GLY A 213 11.12 26.39 -2.54
N GLU A 214 12.42 26.19 -2.35
CA GLU A 214 13.39 25.87 -3.40
C GLU A 214 13.32 24.39 -3.84
N SER A 215 12.77 23.51 -3.00
CA SER A 215 12.63 22.06 -3.27
C SER A 215 11.35 21.70 -4.04
N ALA A 216 10.72 22.67 -4.71
CA ALA A 216 9.52 22.40 -5.50
C ALA A 216 9.81 21.47 -6.68
N ASN A 217 8.83 20.65 -7.05
CA ASN A 217 8.99 19.65 -8.12
C ASN A 217 9.54 20.24 -9.43
N SER A 218 10.48 19.52 -10.03
CA SER A 218 10.92 19.80 -11.39
C SER A 218 9.78 19.56 -12.39
N PRO A 219 9.81 20.20 -13.58
CA PRO A 219 8.77 20.03 -14.59
C PRO A 219 8.53 18.56 -14.98
N LEU A 220 9.58 17.74 -14.97
CA LEU A 220 9.48 16.30 -15.26
C LEU A 220 8.71 15.54 -14.18
N LEU A 221 9.03 15.77 -12.89
CA LEU A 221 8.32 15.13 -11.78
C LEU A 221 6.86 15.54 -11.72
N LYS A 222 6.57 16.82 -12.01
CA LYS A 222 5.21 17.31 -12.15
C LYS A 222 4.47 16.61 -13.28
N TRP A 223 5.07 16.50 -14.46
CA TRP A 223 4.47 15.81 -15.60
C TRP A 223 4.21 14.33 -15.31
N LEU A 224 5.17 13.62 -14.72
CA LEU A 224 5.02 12.22 -14.31
C LEU A 224 3.87 12.05 -13.30
N GLY A 225 3.80 12.89 -12.26
CA GLY A 225 2.73 12.83 -11.27
C GLY A 225 1.34 13.04 -11.88
N TRP A 226 1.19 14.03 -12.77
CA TRP A 226 -0.07 14.25 -13.50
C TRP A 226 -0.40 13.11 -14.47
N ALA A 227 0.60 12.54 -15.15
CA ALA A 227 0.41 11.39 -16.02
C ALA A 227 -0.07 10.16 -15.23
N THR A 228 0.52 9.88 -14.07
CA THR A 228 0.07 8.81 -13.17
C THR A 228 -1.36 9.04 -12.72
N ALA A 229 -1.70 10.25 -12.25
CA ALA A 229 -3.07 10.58 -11.87
C ALA A 229 -4.06 10.39 -13.03
N ALA A 230 -3.70 10.81 -14.24
CA ALA A 230 -4.53 10.65 -15.43
C ALA A 230 -4.74 9.17 -15.80
N ILE A 231 -3.68 8.36 -15.79
CA ILE A 231 -3.77 6.92 -16.09
C ILE A 231 -4.63 6.20 -15.06
N MET A 232 -4.42 6.45 -13.77
CA MET A 232 -5.21 5.82 -12.71
C MET A 232 -6.67 6.27 -12.73
N THR A 233 -6.93 7.55 -13.05
CA THR A 233 -8.30 8.05 -13.24
C THR A 233 -8.96 7.38 -14.43
N ALA A 234 -8.27 7.28 -15.57
CA ALA A 234 -8.80 6.62 -16.75
C ALA A 234 -9.11 5.14 -16.50
N ALA A 235 -8.21 4.42 -15.81
CA ALA A 235 -8.43 3.03 -15.42
C ALA A 235 -9.64 2.87 -14.50
N THR A 236 -9.78 3.76 -13.51
CA THR A 236 -10.90 3.78 -12.56
C THR A 236 -12.23 4.07 -13.25
N VAL A 237 -12.27 5.10 -14.11
CA VAL A 237 -13.47 5.47 -14.87
C VAL A 237 -13.86 4.35 -15.83
N ALA A 238 -12.90 3.74 -16.52
CA ALA A 238 -13.17 2.61 -17.40
C ALA A 238 -13.74 1.41 -16.63
N MET A 239 -13.19 1.10 -15.45
CA MET A 239 -13.71 0.03 -14.58
C MET A 239 -15.15 0.32 -14.16
N ILE A 240 -15.46 1.55 -13.70
CA ILE A 240 -16.81 1.92 -13.28
C ILE A 240 -17.79 1.93 -14.45
N ALA A 241 -17.36 2.39 -15.64
CA ALA A 241 -18.21 2.43 -16.83
C ALA A 241 -18.50 1.05 -17.43
N THR A 242 -17.71 0.04 -17.10
CA THR A 242 -17.87 -1.35 -17.57
C THR A 242 -18.42 -2.31 -16.51
N ALA A 243 -18.55 -1.85 -15.25
CA ALA A 243 -19.16 -2.57 -14.14
C ALA A 243 -20.68 -2.48 -14.15
#